data_AF-A0A3A4PV09-F1
#
_entry.id   AF-A0A3A4PV09-F1
#
_cell.length_a   1.000
_cell.length_b   1.000
_cell.length_c   1.000
_cell.angle_alpha   90.00
_cell.angle_beta   90.00
_cell.angle_gamma   90.00
#
_symmetry.space_group_name_H-M   'P 1'
#
loop_
_entity.id
_entity.type
_entity.pdbx_description
1 polymer ?
#
loop_
_entity_poly.entity_id
_entity_poly.type
_entity_poly.pdbx_seq_one_letter_code
_entity_poly.pdbx_strand_id
1 'polypeptide(L)'
;MGGRLTVLSLMCLPTWGCFTSGAPSETLEVVLPGGAKETAEAGTGPALLAGGTWAGFRKADPDEDPSEDPEPAPGPYGGLLNGGLLERPPVDEQIFLIDLDADGKATRVRENKYFLPDIYGATIPVDNEFRSASLFGVTFAARSFGVSVEDAFGIAIEARVRLFGIYVGRAIIYAWGTGDDRRVDGQFGYLLNFDGGLGDLLLDTGGDQYPFYAERVDGEGD
;
A
#
# COMPACT_ATOMS: atom_id res chain seq x y z
N MET A 1 -63.21 5.86 34.20
CA MET A 1 -62.21 6.75 33.58
C MET A 1 -60.96 5.91 33.32
N GLY A 2 -60.77 5.44 32.09
CA GLY A 2 -59.65 4.58 31.71
C GLY A 2 -59.03 5.12 30.42
N GLY A 3 -57.92 5.86 30.57
CA GLY A 3 -57.16 6.41 29.45
C GLY A 3 -56.28 5.33 28.83
N ARG A 4 -56.45 5.09 27.54
CA ARG A 4 -55.65 4.14 26.75
C ARG A 4 -54.22 4.68 26.58
N LEU A 5 -53.25 3.88 27.02
CA LEU A 5 -51.83 4.08 26.77
C LEU A 5 -51.55 3.76 25.29
N THR A 6 -51.21 4.77 24.49
CA THR A 6 -50.74 4.54 23.11
C THR A 6 -49.25 4.27 23.17
N VAL A 7 -48.87 3.00 23.01
CA VAL A 7 -47.48 2.58 22.89
C VAL A 7 -47.02 2.91 21.47
N LEU A 8 -46.22 3.97 21.33
CA LEU A 8 -45.54 4.30 20.09
C LEU A 8 -44.46 3.23 19.86
N SER A 9 -44.73 2.28 18.97
CA SER A 9 -43.71 1.33 18.50
C SER A 9 -42.70 2.09 17.64
N LEU A 10 -41.51 2.29 18.20
CA LEU A 10 -40.34 2.75 17.48
C LEU A 10 -39.95 1.66 16.48
N MET A 11 -40.28 1.85 15.21
CA MET A 11 -39.80 0.98 14.13
C MET A 11 -38.29 1.14 14.02
N CYS A 12 -37.54 0.15 14.52
CA CYS A 12 -36.16 -0.08 14.11
C CYS A 12 -36.17 -0.37 12.60
N LEU A 13 -35.87 0.64 11.79
CA LEU A 13 -35.54 0.44 10.39
C LEU A 13 -34.35 -0.53 10.31
N PRO A 14 -34.40 -1.55 9.43
CA PRO A 14 -33.33 -2.51 9.28
C PRO A 14 -32.07 -1.79 8.84
N THR A 15 -31.10 -1.81 9.75
CA THR A 15 -29.65 -1.79 9.54
C THR A 15 -29.26 -1.73 8.06
N TRP A 16 -29.10 -0.51 7.54
CA TRP A 16 -28.07 -0.29 6.53
C TRP A 16 -26.80 -0.81 7.17
N GLY A 17 -26.19 -1.80 6.52
CA GLY A 17 -25.01 -2.48 7.04
C GLY A 17 -24.03 -1.47 7.60
N CYS A 18 -23.35 -1.84 8.68
CA CYS A 18 -22.14 -1.14 9.08
C CYS A 18 -21.26 -1.06 7.83
N PHE A 19 -21.32 0.06 7.10
CA PHE A 19 -20.24 0.51 6.26
C PHE A 19 -19.08 0.49 7.24
N THR A 20 -18.18 -0.48 7.08
CA THR A 20 -16.94 -0.52 7.84
C THR A 20 -16.36 0.87 7.65
N SER A 21 -16.40 1.66 8.71
CA SER A 21 -15.81 2.98 8.69
C SER A 21 -14.38 2.70 8.26
N GLY A 22 -13.94 3.30 7.15
CA GLY A 22 -12.56 3.21 6.66
C GLY A 22 -11.59 3.89 7.62
N ALA A 23 -11.66 3.49 8.89
CA ALA A 23 -10.80 3.88 9.97
C ALA A 23 -9.38 3.53 9.55
N PRO A 24 -8.42 4.42 9.80
CA PRO A 24 -7.03 4.13 9.50
C PRO A 24 -6.59 2.88 10.25
N SER A 25 -5.80 2.04 9.58
CA SER A 25 -5.01 1.03 10.27
C SER A 25 -4.04 1.77 11.22
N GLU A 26 -4.11 1.45 12.51
CA GLU A 26 -3.11 1.94 13.48
C GLU A 26 -1.88 1.05 13.52
N THR A 27 -2.02 -0.20 13.07
CA THR A 27 -0.92 -1.14 12.88
C THR A 27 -1.09 -1.92 11.57
N LEU A 28 0.01 -2.46 11.05
CA LEU A 28 0.03 -3.31 9.87
C LEU A 28 1.07 -4.42 10.03
N GLU A 29 0.75 -5.65 9.63
CA GLU A 29 1.75 -6.72 9.50
C GLU A 29 2.64 -6.41 8.30
N VAL A 30 3.93 -6.22 8.52
CA VAL A 30 4.95 -6.01 7.48
C VAL A 30 5.80 -7.28 7.39
N VAL A 31 6.14 -7.71 6.18
CA VAL A 31 6.96 -8.91 5.98
C VAL A 31 8.44 -8.57 5.89
N LEU A 32 9.25 -9.49 6.40
CA LEU A 32 10.70 -9.50 6.41
C LEU A 32 11.23 -10.68 5.56
N PRO A 33 12.51 -10.67 5.17
CA PRO A 33 13.14 -11.79 4.45
C PRO A 33 12.87 -13.14 5.11
N GLY A 34 12.67 -14.17 4.29
CA GLY A 34 12.27 -15.50 4.77
C GLY A 34 10.80 -15.63 5.18
N GLY A 35 9.97 -14.59 4.95
CA GLY A 35 8.53 -14.63 5.19
C GLY A 35 8.11 -14.35 6.64
N ALA A 36 9.06 -13.96 7.50
CA ALA A 36 8.74 -13.50 8.85
C ALA A 36 7.83 -12.26 8.80
N LYS A 37 6.95 -12.12 9.78
CA LYS A 37 5.98 -11.02 9.89
C LYS A 37 6.20 -10.28 11.18
N GLU A 38 6.22 -8.97 11.10
CA GLU A 38 6.33 -8.06 12.24
C GLU A 38 5.20 -7.05 12.22
N THR A 39 4.72 -6.66 13.40
CA THR A 39 3.70 -5.61 13.50
C THR A 39 4.38 -4.25 13.52
N ALA A 40 4.07 -3.41 12.53
CA ALA A 40 4.52 -2.02 12.45
C ALA A 40 3.40 -1.07 12.89
N GLU A 41 3.77 0.01 13.57
CA GLU A 41 2.84 1.08 13.93
C GLU A 41 2.66 2.07 12.77
N ALA A 42 1.51 2.74 12.78
CA ALA A 42 1.20 3.84 11.89
C ALA A 42 2.24 4.97 11.95
N GLY A 43 2.80 5.32 10.79
CA GLY A 43 3.75 6.42 10.68
C GLY A 43 5.17 6.06 11.09
N THR A 44 5.52 4.76 11.12
CA THR A 44 6.90 4.31 11.21
C THR A 44 7.49 4.01 9.83
N GLY A 45 8.78 3.70 9.80
CA GLY A 45 9.43 3.06 8.67
C GLY A 45 10.70 2.32 9.09
N PRO A 46 11.37 1.65 8.15
CA PRO A 46 12.56 0.87 8.46
C PRO A 46 13.77 1.78 8.75
N ALA A 47 14.34 1.66 9.94
CA ALA A 47 15.52 2.43 10.35
C ALA A 47 16.72 2.24 9.41
N LEU A 48 16.84 1.06 8.78
CA LEU A 48 17.88 0.77 7.79
C LEU A 48 17.87 1.76 6.60
N LEU A 49 16.68 2.25 6.21
CA LEU A 49 16.53 3.13 5.06
C LEU A 49 16.43 4.61 5.45
N ALA A 50 16.60 4.94 6.73
CA ALA A 50 16.33 6.27 7.25
C ALA A 50 17.19 7.37 6.61
N GLY A 51 16.57 8.54 6.48
CA GLY A 51 17.22 9.80 6.14
C GLY A 51 17.68 9.89 4.69
N GLY A 52 16.75 9.94 3.73
CA GLY A 52 17.12 10.20 2.34
C GLY A 52 16.06 9.79 1.32
N THR A 53 16.45 9.86 0.07
CA THR A 53 15.64 9.37 -1.05
C THR A 53 16.17 8.04 -1.53
N TRP A 54 15.28 7.10 -1.83
CA TRP A 54 15.61 5.81 -2.43
C TRP A 54 14.90 5.65 -3.77
N ALA A 55 15.62 5.17 -4.77
CA ALA A 55 15.09 4.81 -6.08
C ALA A 55 14.84 3.32 -6.14
N GLY A 56 13.59 2.90 -6.40
CA GLY A 56 13.21 1.50 -6.52
C GLY A 56 13.20 1.04 -7.97
N PHE A 57 13.76 -0.13 -8.24
CA PHE A 57 13.89 -0.72 -9.56
C PHE A 57 13.43 -2.16 -9.56
N ARG A 58 12.83 -2.59 -10.66
CA ARG A 58 12.53 -3.99 -10.88
C ARG A 58 13.79 -4.74 -11.29
N LYS A 59 14.07 -5.88 -10.66
CA LYS A 59 15.31 -6.65 -10.87
C LYS A 59 15.18 -7.75 -11.92
N ALA A 60 14.03 -8.42 -11.99
CA ALA A 60 13.81 -9.54 -12.90
C ALA A 60 12.31 -9.80 -13.14
N ASP A 61 12.01 -10.66 -14.11
CA ASP A 61 10.74 -11.35 -14.15
C ASP A 61 10.55 -12.26 -12.92
N PRO A 62 9.33 -12.34 -12.35
CA PRO A 62 9.04 -13.43 -11.43
C PRO A 62 9.27 -14.73 -12.19
N ASP A 63 9.97 -15.70 -11.59
CA ASP A 63 10.41 -16.91 -12.28
C ASP A 63 9.26 -17.53 -13.10
N GLU A 64 9.40 -17.50 -14.43
CA GLU A 64 8.46 -18.13 -15.37
C GLU A 64 8.74 -19.64 -15.41
N ASP A 65 8.78 -20.35 -14.28
CA ASP A 65 8.73 -21.82 -14.34
C ASP A 65 7.26 -22.24 -14.46
N PRO A 66 6.78 -22.63 -15.67
CA PRO A 66 5.39 -23.03 -15.85
C PRO A 66 5.14 -24.46 -15.34
N SER A 67 6.16 -25.15 -14.80
CA SER A 67 6.09 -26.55 -14.39
C SER A 67 5.93 -26.75 -12.88
N GLU A 68 6.11 -25.70 -12.10
CA GLU A 68 5.72 -25.65 -10.69
C GLU A 68 4.56 -24.66 -10.58
N ASP A 69 3.43 -25.07 -10.00
CA ASP A 69 2.42 -24.10 -9.55
C ASP A 69 3.20 -23.07 -8.73
N PRO A 70 3.25 -21.78 -9.13
CA PRO A 70 4.02 -20.80 -8.38
C PRO A 70 3.48 -20.86 -6.95
N GLU A 71 4.32 -21.32 -6.00
CA GLU A 71 3.93 -21.28 -4.61
C GLU A 71 3.45 -19.84 -4.37
N PRO A 72 2.22 -19.66 -3.84
CA PRO A 72 1.66 -18.33 -3.69
C PRO A 72 2.70 -17.50 -2.97
N ALA A 73 3.20 -16.48 -3.66
CA ALA A 73 4.30 -15.68 -3.16
C ALA A 73 3.98 -15.31 -1.70
N PRO A 74 4.86 -15.62 -0.73
CA PRO A 74 4.53 -15.63 0.70
C PRO A 74 4.31 -14.23 1.30
N GLY A 75 3.98 -13.24 0.45
CA GLY A 75 3.57 -11.92 0.88
C GLY A 75 2.34 -11.99 1.80
N PRO A 76 2.27 -11.13 2.82
CA PRO A 76 1.17 -11.13 3.79
C PRO A 76 -0.13 -10.60 3.16
N TYR A 77 -0.06 -10.17 1.90
CA TYR A 77 -1.05 -9.37 1.20
C TYR A 77 -1.69 -10.09 0.00
N GLY A 78 -1.46 -11.39 -0.19
CA GLY A 78 -2.09 -12.18 -1.26
C GLY A 78 -1.14 -12.46 -2.43
N GLY A 79 -1.30 -13.64 -3.04
CA GLY A 79 -0.38 -14.18 -4.05
C GLY A 79 -0.45 -13.45 -5.40
N LEU A 80 0.49 -13.80 -6.27
CA LEU A 80 0.59 -13.41 -7.68
C LEU A 80 -0.77 -13.58 -8.37
N LEU A 81 -1.56 -12.51 -8.42
CA LEU A 81 -2.67 -12.41 -9.33
C LEU A 81 -2.13 -11.64 -10.52
N ASN A 82 -2.25 -12.22 -11.71
CA ASN A 82 -2.01 -11.50 -12.96
C ASN A 82 -2.92 -10.27 -12.98
N GLY A 83 -2.43 -9.15 -12.45
CA GLY A 83 -3.10 -7.87 -12.46
C GLY A 83 -3.08 -7.37 -13.88
N GLY A 84 -3.99 -7.87 -14.73
CA GLY A 84 -4.09 -7.48 -16.13
C GLY A 84 -4.35 -5.99 -16.36
N LEU A 85 -4.50 -5.20 -15.29
CA LEU A 85 -4.71 -3.76 -15.29
C LEU A 85 -3.53 -2.93 -14.79
N LEU A 86 -2.59 -3.51 -14.02
CA LEU A 86 -1.41 -2.79 -13.60
C LEU A 86 -0.27 -3.10 -14.56
N GLU A 87 0.24 -2.06 -15.21
CA GLU A 87 1.39 -2.17 -16.09
C GLU A 87 2.59 -2.65 -15.27
N ARG A 88 3.11 -3.81 -15.63
CA ARG A 88 4.29 -4.36 -14.99
C ARG A 88 5.50 -3.51 -15.40
N PRO A 89 6.28 -2.93 -14.46
CA PRO A 89 7.44 -2.13 -14.81
C PRO A 89 8.44 -2.96 -15.62
N PRO A 90 9.15 -2.39 -16.61
CA PRO A 90 10.27 -3.08 -17.24
C PRO A 90 11.39 -3.37 -16.24
N VAL A 91 12.18 -4.42 -16.51
CA VAL A 91 13.39 -4.73 -15.73
C VAL A 91 14.38 -3.58 -15.85
N ASP A 92 15.05 -3.24 -14.75
CA ASP A 92 15.99 -2.13 -14.57
C ASP A 92 15.40 -0.73 -14.80
N GLU A 93 14.07 -0.61 -14.93
CA GLU A 93 13.42 0.68 -14.94
C GLU A 93 13.07 1.14 -13.52
N GLN A 94 13.35 2.42 -13.24
CA GLN A 94 12.92 3.07 -12.00
C GLN A 94 11.39 3.09 -11.93
N ILE A 95 10.86 2.49 -10.87
CA ILE A 95 9.43 2.38 -10.59
C ILE A 95 8.93 3.66 -9.87
N PHE A 96 9.71 4.12 -8.89
CA PHE A 96 9.43 5.30 -8.07
C PHE A 96 10.71 5.79 -7.36
N LEU A 97 10.61 7.00 -6.81
CA LEU A 97 11.46 7.49 -5.72
C LEU A 97 10.64 7.53 -4.43
N ILE A 98 11.25 7.19 -3.29
CA ILE A 98 10.61 7.30 -1.97
C ILE A 98 11.47 8.16 -1.05
N ASP A 99 10.85 9.16 -0.43
CA ASP A 99 11.51 10.06 0.52
C ASP A 99 11.22 9.58 1.95
N LEU A 100 12.27 9.25 2.69
CA LEU A 100 12.22 8.77 4.07
C LEU A 100 12.84 9.82 4.98
N ASP A 101 12.14 10.15 6.08
CA ASP A 101 12.67 11.08 7.08
C ASP A 101 13.78 10.44 7.92
N ALA A 102 14.32 11.20 8.90
CA ALA A 102 15.42 10.75 9.75
C ALA A 102 15.09 9.51 10.61
N ASP A 103 13.81 9.17 10.77
CA ASP A 103 13.35 7.99 11.51
C ASP A 103 12.95 6.84 10.56
N GLY A 104 13.14 7.02 9.25
CA GLY A 104 12.80 6.03 8.22
C GLY A 104 11.35 6.06 7.78
N LYS A 105 10.52 6.93 8.34
CA LYS A 105 9.11 7.07 7.95
C LYS A 105 9.02 7.62 6.54
N ALA A 106 8.22 6.97 5.70
CA ALA A 106 7.94 7.50 4.37
C ALA A 106 7.11 8.77 4.46
N THR A 107 7.60 9.81 3.80
CA THR A 107 6.94 11.13 3.72
C THR A 107 6.32 11.35 2.35
N ARG A 108 6.86 10.71 1.31
CA ARG A 108 6.41 10.87 -0.06
C ARG A 108 6.87 9.72 -0.96
N VAL A 109 6.05 9.37 -1.93
CA VAL A 109 6.47 8.64 -3.14
C VAL A 109 6.44 9.64 -4.30
N ARG A 110 7.50 9.72 -5.09
CA ARG A 110 7.66 10.58 -6.25
C ARG A 110 7.92 9.73 -7.49
N GLU A 111 7.74 10.35 -8.65
CA GLU A 111 7.95 9.70 -9.95
C GLU A 111 7.21 8.35 -10.03
N ASN A 112 6.03 8.29 -9.42
CA ASN A 112 5.18 7.11 -9.44
C ASN A 112 4.68 6.86 -10.86
N LYS A 113 5.28 5.87 -11.52
CA LYS A 113 4.92 5.49 -12.89
C LYS A 113 3.93 4.34 -12.97
N TYR A 114 3.93 3.45 -11.99
CA TYR A 114 3.30 2.13 -12.13
C TYR A 114 2.25 1.83 -11.05
N PHE A 115 2.25 2.53 -9.91
CA PHE A 115 1.26 2.29 -8.86
C PHE A 115 0.05 3.22 -9.03
N LEU A 116 -0.92 2.78 -9.84
CA LEU A 116 -2.18 3.50 -10.11
C LEU A 116 -1.96 5.00 -10.37
N PRO A 117 -1.06 5.40 -11.30
CA PRO A 117 -0.69 6.80 -11.52
C PRO A 117 -1.88 7.67 -11.94
N ASP A 118 -2.88 7.09 -12.61
CA ASP A 118 -4.12 7.79 -12.99
C ASP A 118 -5.02 8.13 -11.80
N ILE A 119 -4.78 7.50 -10.65
CA ILE A 119 -5.47 7.78 -9.39
C ILE A 119 -4.60 8.66 -8.52
N TYR A 120 -3.42 8.17 -8.13
CA TYR A 120 -2.59 8.84 -7.13
C TYR A 120 -1.70 9.95 -7.70
N GLY A 121 -1.57 10.02 -9.02
CA GLY A 121 -0.65 10.93 -9.69
C GLY A 121 0.81 10.49 -9.58
N ALA A 122 1.69 11.32 -10.13
CA ALA A 122 3.14 11.11 -10.10
C ALA A 122 3.75 11.31 -8.71
N THR A 123 2.99 11.84 -7.73
CA THR A 123 3.48 12.10 -6.38
C THR A 123 2.39 11.79 -5.35
N ILE A 124 2.73 10.96 -4.38
CA ILE A 124 1.86 10.48 -3.31
C ILE A 124 2.40 11.01 -1.97
N PRO A 125 1.78 12.04 -1.37
CA PRO A 125 2.12 12.46 -0.01
C PRO A 125 1.73 11.39 1.02
N VAL A 126 2.61 11.11 1.98
CA VAL A 126 2.43 10.08 3.02
C VAL A 126 2.30 10.75 4.39
N ASP A 127 1.21 11.48 4.58
CA ASP A 127 0.94 12.32 5.75
C ASP A 127 -0.41 12.03 6.41
N ASN A 128 -1.12 11.00 5.94
CA ASN A 128 -2.43 10.57 6.39
C ASN A 128 -3.54 11.64 6.24
N GLU A 129 -3.33 12.67 5.41
CA GLU A 129 -4.34 13.65 5.04
C GLU A 129 -5.09 13.21 3.78
N PHE A 130 -6.42 13.36 3.76
CA PHE A 130 -7.20 13.09 2.55
C PHE A 130 -6.99 14.20 1.52
N ARG A 131 -6.52 13.81 0.33
CA ARG A 131 -6.24 14.71 -0.80
C ARG A 131 -7.03 14.27 -2.02
N SER A 132 -7.30 15.22 -2.93
CA SER A 132 -7.92 14.88 -4.21
C SER A 132 -6.93 14.08 -5.06
N ALA A 133 -7.42 12.99 -5.64
CA ALA A 133 -6.74 12.21 -6.66
C ALA A 133 -6.85 12.89 -8.04
N SER A 134 -6.13 12.36 -9.02
CA SER A 134 -6.28 12.75 -10.43
C SER A 134 -7.64 12.34 -11.01
N LEU A 135 -8.16 11.19 -10.56
CA LEU A 135 -9.48 10.72 -10.94
C LEU A 135 -10.59 11.54 -10.24
N PHE A 136 -11.52 12.08 -11.01
CA PHE A 136 -12.59 12.94 -10.50
C PHE A 136 -13.42 12.24 -9.42
N GLY A 137 -13.66 12.96 -8.32
CA GLY A 137 -14.44 12.46 -7.18
C GLY A 137 -13.65 11.52 -6.27
N VAL A 138 -12.43 11.11 -6.63
CA VAL A 138 -11.60 10.28 -5.78
C VAL A 138 -10.76 11.13 -4.85
N THR A 139 -10.67 10.71 -3.59
CA THR A 139 -9.71 11.24 -2.61
C THR A 139 -8.97 10.09 -1.97
N PHE A 140 -7.74 10.32 -1.53
CA PHE A 140 -6.95 9.31 -0.83
C PHE A 140 -6.14 9.91 0.30
N ALA A 141 -5.82 9.08 1.30
CA ALA A 141 -4.88 9.40 2.37
C ALA A 141 -3.89 8.24 2.49
N ALA A 142 -2.59 8.53 2.48
CA ALA A 142 -1.55 7.51 2.57
C ALA A 142 -0.79 7.57 3.90
N ARG A 143 -0.33 6.42 4.39
CA ARG A 143 0.40 6.28 5.65
C ARG A 143 1.47 5.19 5.52
N SER A 144 2.61 5.39 6.16
CA SER A 144 3.72 4.43 6.16
C SER A 144 3.69 3.50 7.36
N PHE A 145 4.24 2.32 7.17
CA PHE A 145 4.47 1.30 8.17
C PHE A 145 5.82 0.67 7.84
N GLY A 146 6.70 0.48 8.81
CA GLY A 146 7.92 -0.26 8.55
C GLY A 146 8.72 -0.61 9.79
N VAL A 147 9.62 -1.56 9.60
CA VAL A 147 10.43 -2.20 10.64
C VAL A 147 11.80 -2.58 10.06
N SER A 148 12.81 -2.62 10.93
CA SER A 148 14.13 -3.18 10.61
C SER A 148 14.54 -4.17 11.70
N VAL A 149 15.16 -5.27 11.29
CA VAL A 149 15.74 -6.28 12.18
C VAL A 149 17.11 -6.62 11.61
N GLU A 150 18.19 -6.20 12.27
CA GLU A 150 19.56 -6.34 11.76
C GLU A 150 19.74 -5.69 10.36
N ASP A 151 20.13 -6.46 9.35
CA ASP A 151 20.27 -6.04 7.94
C ASP A 151 18.97 -6.23 7.13
N ALA A 152 17.91 -6.74 7.76
CA ALA A 152 16.61 -6.91 7.14
C ALA A 152 15.70 -5.69 7.34
N PHE A 153 14.86 -5.44 6.35
CA PHE A 153 13.83 -4.41 6.43
C PHE A 153 12.51 -4.89 5.83
N GLY A 154 11.44 -4.22 6.26
CA GLY A 154 10.16 -4.25 5.60
C GLY A 154 9.50 -2.88 5.68
N ILE A 155 8.82 -2.49 4.62
CA ILE A 155 8.07 -1.25 4.51
C ILE A 155 6.78 -1.48 3.74
N ALA A 156 5.72 -0.79 4.15
CA ALA A 156 4.46 -0.73 3.45
C ALA A 156 3.90 0.71 3.51
N ILE A 157 3.24 1.12 2.43
CA ILE A 157 2.46 2.36 2.38
C ILE A 157 1.02 1.97 2.07
N GLU A 158 0.13 2.21 3.01
CA GLU A 158 -1.32 2.02 2.84
C GLU A 158 -1.95 3.33 2.36
N ALA A 159 -2.59 3.30 1.19
CA ALA A 159 -3.41 4.37 0.65
C ALA A 159 -4.89 4.01 0.80
N ARG A 160 -5.61 4.75 1.66
CA ARG A 160 -7.05 4.61 1.82
C ARG A 160 -7.78 5.47 0.80
N VAL A 161 -8.76 4.90 0.11
CA VAL A 161 -9.42 5.55 -1.03
C VAL A 161 -10.89 5.81 -0.72
N ARG A 162 -11.36 7.00 -1.12
CA ARG A 162 -12.76 7.38 -1.08
C ARG A 162 -13.22 7.87 -2.45
N LEU A 163 -14.44 7.51 -2.84
CA LEU A 163 -15.13 8.03 -4.03
C LEU A 163 -16.34 8.85 -3.58
N PHE A 164 -16.40 10.13 -3.97
CA PHE A 164 -17.41 11.10 -3.54
C PHE A 164 -17.61 11.13 -2.01
N GLY A 165 -16.52 10.99 -1.26
CA GLY A 165 -16.50 10.98 0.20
C GLY A 165 -16.82 9.62 0.86
N ILE A 166 -17.22 8.62 0.08
CA ILE A 166 -17.52 7.26 0.56
C ILE A 166 -16.24 6.42 0.51
N TYR A 167 -15.88 5.75 1.61
CA TYR A 167 -14.74 4.81 1.61
C TYR A 167 -15.03 3.63 0.68
N VAL A 168 -14.10 3.37 -0.24
CA VAL A 168 -14.25 2.31 -1.26
C VAL A 168 -13.20 1.21 -1.14
N GLY A 169 -12.16 1.41 -0.33
CA GLY A 169 -11.11 0.42 -0.13
C GLY A 169 -9.75 1.02 0.15
N ARG A 170 -8.73 0.19 0.00
CA ARG A 170 -7.34 0.54 0.20
C ARG A 170 -6.45 -0.11 -0.85
N ALA A 171 -5.33 0.55 -1.12
CA ALA A 171 -4.22 -0.02 -1.86
C ALA A 171 -2.97 0.02 -0.96
N ILE A 172 -2.13 -0.99 -1.07
CA ILE A 172 -0.87 -1.09 -0.33
C ILE A 172 0.24 -1.29 -1.35
N ILE A 173 1.30 -0.49 -1.28
CA ILE A 173 2.60 -0.85 -1.87
C ILE A 173 3.52 -1.30 -0.76
N TYR A 174 4.31 -2.32 -1.00
CA TYR A 174 5.21 -2.86 0.01
C TYR A 174 6.52 -3.34 -0.60
N ALA A 175 7.55 -3.32 0.22
CA ALA A 175 8.87 -3.81 -0.10
C ALA A 175 9.54 -4.39 1.14
N TRP A 176 10.42 -5.35 0.95
CA TRP A 176 11.13 -6.03 2.01
C TRP A 176 12.34 -6.73 1.41
N GLY A 177 13.38 -6.90 2.22
CA GLY A 177 14.66 -7.38 1.72
C GLY A 177 15.75 -7.22 2.74
N THR A 178 16.98 -7.33 2.26
CA THR A 178 18.19 -7.08 3.04
C THR A 178 19.07 -6.06 2.32
N GLY A 179 19.95 -5.41 3.07
CA GLY A 179 20.98 -4.56 2.47
C GLY A 179 21.65 -3.65 3.47
N ASP A 180 22.20 -2.56 2.94
CA ASP A 180 22.96 -1.56 3.70
C ASP A 180 22.43 -0.14 3.45
N ASP A 181 23.21 0.87 3.85
CA ASP A 181 22.86 2.28 3.76
C ASP A 181 22.95 2.87 2.35
N ARG A 182 23.35 2.07 1.35
CA ARG A 182 23.47 2.47 -0.06
C ARG A 182 22.59 1.67 -0.98
N ARG A 183 22.42 0.37 -0.72
CA ARG A 183 21.66 -0.54 -1.59
C ARG A 183 20.92 -1.58 -0.80
N VAL A 184 19.70 -1.85 -1.23
CA VAL A 184 18.91 -2.99 -0.77
C VAL A 184 18.46 -3.87 -1.93
N ASP A 185 18.37 -5.16 -1.66
CA ASP A 185 17.86 -6.17 -2.58
C ASP A 185 16.77 -6.95 -1.85
N GLY A 186 15.71 -7.31 -2.58
CA GLY A 186 14.62 -8.04 -1.96
C GLY A 186 13.49 -8.22 -2.95
N GLN A 187 12.27 -7.96 -2.51
CA GLN A 187 11.21 -7.79 -3.47
C GLN A 187 10.25 -6.64 -3.19
N PHE A 188 9.41 -6.37 -4.17
CA PHE A 188 8.42 -5.32 -4.16
C PHE A 188 7.09 -5.89 -4.63
N GLY A 189 5.99 -5.35 -4.11
CA GLY A 189 4.66 -5.70 -4.58
C GLY A 189 3.61 -4.67 -4.24
N TYR A 190 2.40 -4.94 -4.70
CA TYR A 190 1.22 -4.16 -4.39
C TYR A 190 0.02 -5.06 -4.08
N LEU A 191 -0.91 -4.53 -3.30
CA LEU A 191 -2.21 -5.13 -3.01
C LEU A 191 -3.30 -4.09 -3.18
N LEU A 192 -4.32 -4.44 -3.95
CA LEU A 192 -5.55 -3.68 -4.11
C LEU A 192 -6.70 -4.43 -3.44
N ASN A 193 -7.31 -3.82 -2.43
CA ASN A 193 -8.52 -4.32 -1.80
C ASN A 193 -9.60 -3.23 -1.85
N PHE A 194 -10.57 -3.43 -2.74
CA PHE A 194 -11.73 -2.57 -2.93
C PHE A 194 -13.04 -3.32 -2.65
N ASP A 195 -13.09 -4.02 -1.52
CA ASP A 195 -14.24 -4.81 -1.06
C ASP A 195 -15.45 -3.89 -0.76
N GLY A 196 -16.28 -3.56 -1.76
CA GLY A 196 -17.39 -2.62 -1.57
C GLY A 196 -18.34 -2.34 -2.74
N GLY A 197 -18.28 -3.11 -3.83
CA GLY A 197 -19.22 -3.01 -4.95
C GLY A 197 -18.93 -1.89 -5.96
N LEU A 198 -18.98 -0.60 -5.56
CA LEU A 198 -18.60 0.52 -6.44
C LEU A 198 -17.09 0.57 -6.72
N GLY A 199 -16.29 0.03 -5.79
CA GLY A 199 -14.85 -0.20 -5.92
C GLY A 199 -14.57 -1.19 -7.03
N ASP A 200 -15.06 -2.44 -6.92
CA ASP A 200 -14.90 -3.49 -7.96
C ASP A 200 -15.27 -3.05 -9.38
N LEU A 201 -16.24 -2.14 -9.53
CA LEU A 201 -16.71 -1.69 -10.85
C LEU A 201 -15.76 -0.69 -11.53
N LEU A 202 -14.87 -0.06 -10.76
CA LEU A 202 -13.98 1.01 -11.22
C LEU A 202 -12.49 0.72 -10.92
N LEU A 203 -12.23 -0.08 -9.88
CA LEU A 203 -10.94 -0.36 -9.27
C LEU A 203 -10.89 -1.87 -9.01
N ASP A 204 -10.18 -2.59 -9.86
CA ASP A 204 -10.05 -4.03 -9.75
C ASP A 204 -9.27 -4.43 -8.49
N THR A 205 -9.55 -5.63 -7.99
CA THR A 205 -8.79 -6.23 -6.89
C THR A 205 -7.66 -7.07 -7.48
N GLY A 206 -6.48 -7.00 -6.87
CA GLY A 206 -5.33 -7.69 -7.41
C GLY A 206 -4.04 -7.35 -6.69
N GLY A 207 -3.00 -8.09 -7.01
CA GLY A 207 -1.66 -7.88 -6.47
C GLY A 207 -0.62 -8.56 -7.33
N ASP A 208 0.53 -7.92 -7.50
CA ASP A 208 1.70 -8.50 -8.15
C ASP A 208 2.90 -8.33 -7.22
N GLN A 209 3.88 -9.19 -7.39
CA GLN A 209 5.11 -9.19 -6.61
C GLN A 209 6.26 -9.63 -7.49
N TYR A 210 7.39 -8.93 -7.43
CA TYR A 210 8.55 -9.26 -8.25
C TYR A 210 9.86 -8.90 -7.55
N PRO A 211 10.97 -9.60 -7.89
CA PRO A 211 12.31 -9.24 -7.45
C PRO A 211 12.61 -7.77 -7.73
N PHE A 212 13.16 -7.07 -6.73
CA PHE A 212 13.48 -5.65 -6.84
C PHE A 212 14.82 -5.35 -6.16
N TYR A 213 15.38 -4.19 -6.49
CA TYR A 213 16.43 -3.57 -5.70
C TYR A 213 16.12 -2.08 -5.55
N ALA A 214 16.71 -1.44 -4.54
CA ALA A 214 16.66 0.00 -4.41
C ALA A 214 18.03 0.57 -4.07
N GLU A 215 18.29 1.76 -4.57
CA GLU A 215 19.54 2.48 -4.38
C GLU A 215 19.26 3.83 -3.73
N ARG A 216 20.10 4.23 -2.78
CA ARG A 216 20.02 5.55 -2.18
C ARG A 216 20.43 6.59 -3.22
N VAL A 217 19.59 7.59 -3.41
CA VAL A 217 19.88 8.76 -4.22
C VAL A 217 20.57 9.76 -3.31
N ASP A 218 21.90 9.83 -3.43
CA ASP A 218 22.66 10.91 -2.83
C ASP A 218 22.17 12.21 -3.48
N GLY A 219 21.46 13.05 -2.71
CA GLY A 219 20.89 14.29 -3.24
C GLY A 219 21.97 15.13 -3.92
N GLU A 220 21.75 15.51 -5.18
CA GLU A 220 22.38 16.72 -5.70
C GLU A 220 21.99 17.84 -4.74
N GLY A 221 22.97 18.44 -4.06
CA GLY A 221 22.68 19.44 -3.05
C GLY A 221 21.80 20.56 -3.62
N ASP A 222 20.63 20.75 -3.02
CA ASP A 222 19.82 21.96 -3.18
C ASP A 222 20.63 23.22 -2.82
#